data_AF-A0A7V7VM55-F1
#
_entry.id   AF-A0A7V7VM55-F1
#
_cell.length_a   1.000
_cell.length_b   1.000
_cell.length_c   1.000
_cell.angle_alpha   90.00
_cell.angle_beta   90.00
_cell.angle_gamma   90.00
#
_symmetry.space_group_name_H-M   'P 1'
#
loop_
_entity.id
_entity.type
_entity.pdbx_description
1 polymer ?
#
loop_
_entity_poly.entity_id
_entity_poly.type
_entity_poly.pdbx_seq_one_letter_code
_entity_poly.pdbx_strand_id
1 'polypeptide(L)'
;MRTPIIFSLVILTGAAGLGWHSHQQLAALRLTHELLLATAAQLGITMDPAHPDKWLYLTNRGRLDRELGVQLAAAEFIEFAKDMAAYTEAGGNPLAGPMQQRLMEFMDRMMALNSAQFKALIAEVAANNELKDEIRQDLIGFSIMTLANEQPHAALRIFGESSGVFTDAQVGARVLATSLACWAKDDPLAALKWLRHHTGKYAELITEDTKLGMVSAAAILYPKFAFKLIAELDLNDAQHAIQSVVDAADTPQQRGATLAGLRAYLATLNDANASETTASTVFHGLALGSMRDGFESASQWLANARLTPAELENFADGLTPQPKSADTGRWIEWLGTALPPAQADEKIRGFVSTWTQNECEA
;
A
#
# COMPACT_ATOMS: atom_id res chain seq x y z
N MET A 1 -22.38 13.34 4.75
CA MET A 1 -20.93 13.68 4.68
C MET A 1 -20.51 13.51 3.24
N ARG A 2 -19.87 14.52 2.64
CA ARG A 2 -19.35 14.45 1.26
C ARG A 2 -18.03 13.66 1.30
N THR A 3 -17.92 12.57 0.57
CA THR A 3 -16.63 11.88 0.35
C THR A 3 -15.95 12.53 -0.86
N PRO A 4 -14.77 13.15 -0.70
CA PRO A 4 -14.03 13.69 -1.83
C PRO A 4 -13.72 12.60 -2.86
N ILE A 5 -13.77 12.94 -4.14
CA ILE A 5 -13.62 12.01 -5.28
C ILE A 5 -12.33 11.19 -5.15
N ILE A 6 -11.26 11.85 -4.72
CA ILE A 6 -9.96 11.23 -4.49
C ILE A 6 -10.02 10.08 -3.49
N PHE A 7 -10.87 10.13 -2.45
CA PHE A 7 -10.97 9.02 -1.48
C PHE A 7 -11.58 7.77 -2.11
N SER A 8 -12.64 7.92 -2.91
CA SER A 8 -13.27 6.79 -3.60
C SER A 8 -12.31 6.12 -4.59
N LEU A 9 -11.52 6.94 -5.31
CA LEU A 9 -10.50 6.47 -6.24
C LEU A 9 -9.28 5.82 -5.54
N VAL A 10 -8.89 6.34 -4.38
CA VAL A 10 -7.76 5.81 -3.58
C VAL A 10 -8.10 4.47 -2.91
N ILE A 11 -9.32 4.30 -2.41
CA ILE A 11 -9.77 3.02 -1.82
C ILE A 11 -9.71 1.89 -2.85
N LEU A 12 -10.09 2.16 -4.11
CA LEU A 12 -10.06 1.16 -5.18
C LEU A 12 -8.65 0.83 -5.67
N THR A 13 -7.75 1.82 -5.77
CA THR A 13 -6.34 1.58 -6.13
C THR A 13 -5.61 0.77 -5.06
N GLY A 14 -5.86 1.05 -3.77
CA GLY A 14 -5.30 0.28 -2.66
C GLY A 14 -5.71 -1.20 -2.68
N ALA A 15 -6.96 -1.50 -3.02
CA ALA A 15 -7.46 -2.88 -3.12
C ALA A 15 -6.99 -3.61 -4.39
N ALA A 16 -6.82 -2.91 -5.52
CA ALA A 16 -6.39 -3.50 -6.79
C ALA A 16 -4.87 -3.76 -6.87
N GLY A 17 -4.05 -2.97 -6.16
CA GLY A 17 -2.59 -3.04 -6.22
C GLY A 17 -1.98 -4.37 -5.77
N LEU A 18 -2.67 -5.14 -4.93
CA LEU A 18 -2.19 -6.45 -4.45
C LEU A 18 -2.43 -7.60 -5.45
N GLY A 19 -3.52 -7.54 -6.22
CA GLY A 19 -3.86 -8.59 -7.20
C GLY A 19 -3.25 -8.38 -8.59
N TRP A 20 -3.12 -7.13 -9.03
CA TRP A 20 -2.87 -6.80 -10.44
C TRP A 20 -1.38 -6.66 -10.81
N HIS A 21 -0.52 -6.33 -9.84
CA HIS A 21 0.93 -6.19 -10.00
C HIS A 21 1.61 -7.46 -10.56
N SER A 22 1.11 -8.64 -10.20
CA SER A 22 1.63 -9.92 -10.72
C SER A 22 1.27 -10.15 -12.20
N HIS A 23 0.13 -9.65 -12.65
CA HIS A 23 -0.34 -9.78 -14.04
C HIS A 23 0.34 -8.75 -14.96
N GLN A 24 0.57 -7.53 -14.44
CA GLN A 24 1.25 -6.47 -15.18
C GLN A 24 2.73 -6.75 -15.41
N GLN A 25 3.47 -7.42 -14.52
CA GLN A 25 4.89 -7.72 -14.81
C GLN A 25 5.07 -8.61 -16.05
N LEU A 26 4.15 -9.56 -16.29
CA LEU A 26 4.15 -10.39 -17.49
C LEU A 26 3.64 -9.64 -18.73
N ALA A 27 2.64 -8.77 -18.58
CA ALA A 27 2.15 -7.92 -19.65
C ALA A 27 3.17 -6.85 -20.05
N ALA A 28 3.84 -6.20 -19.08
CA ALA A 28 4.86 -5.19 -19.27
C ALA A 28 6.14 -5.77 -19.88
N LEU A 29 6.50 -7.03 -19.62
CA LEU A 29 7.60 -7.70 -20.34
C LEU A 29 7.25 -7.95 -21.82
N ARG A 30 5.98 -8.24 -22.13
CA ARG A 30 5.52 -8.40 -23.51
C ARG A 30 5.37 -7.06 -24.22
N LEU A 31 4.85 -6.05 -23.53
CA LEU A 31 4.72 -4.69 -24.02
C LEU A 31 6.09 -4.02 -24.18
N THR A 32 7.05 -4.22 -23.29
CA THR A 32 8.42 -3.72 -23.49
C THR A 32 9.11 -4.44 -24.63
N HIS A 33 8.84 -5.73 -24.87
CA HIS A 33 9.34 -6.42 -26.05
C HIS A 33 8.72 -5.88 -27.36
N GLU A 34 7.40 -5.72 -27.42
CA GLU A 34 6.72 -5.15 -28.59
C GLU A 34 7.02 -3.66 -28.79
N LEU A 35 7.21 -2.91 -27.70
CA LEU A 35 7.56 -1.50 -27.73
C LEU A 35 9.04 -1.34 -28.07
N LEU A 36 9.94 -2.24 -27.69
CA LEU A 36 11.32 -2.25 -28.21
C LEU A 36 11.36 -2.59 -29.71
N LEU A 37 10.52 -3.51 -30.19
CA LEU A 37 10.38 -3.81 -31.62
C LEU A 37 9.74 -2.66 -32.40
N ALA A 38 8.69 -2.03 -31.84
CA ALA A 38 8.02 -0.88 -32.43
C ALA A 38 8.88 0.39 -32.35
N THR A 39 9.70 0.55 -31.30
CA THR A 39 10.65 1.67 -31.17
C THR A 39 11.85 1.45 -32.09
N ALA A 40 12.31 0.21 -32.30
CA ALA A 40 13.29 -0.11 -33.34
C ALA A 40 12.73 0.20 -34.76
N ALA A 41 11.45 -0.10 -35.01
CA ALA A 41 10.76 0.24 -36.26
C ALA A 41 10.51 1.77 -36.40
N GLN A 42 10.15 2.47 -35.33
CA GLN A 42 9.93 3.93 -35.31
C GLN A 42 11.23 4.74 -35.37
N LEU A 43 12.35 4.18 -34.91
CA LEU A 43 13.69 4.74 -35.10
C LEU A 43 14.25 4.47 -36.51
N GLY A 44 13.47 3.86 -37.41
CA GLY A 44 13.85 3.62 -38.80
C GLY A 44 14.89 2.51 -38.98
N ILE A 45 15.11 1.68 -37.96
CA ILE A 45 16.00 0.52 -38.05
C ILE A 45 15.21 -0.65 -38.63
N THR A 46 14.94 -0.59 -39.94
CA THR A 46 14.50 -1.76 -40.69
C THR A 46 15.72 -2.45 -41.28
N MET A 47 16.02 -3.67 -40.85
CA MET A 47 16.95 -4.51 -41.60
C MET A 47 16.31 -4.82 -42.96
N ASP A 48 16.90 -4.30 -44.03
CA ASP A 48 16.61 -4.80 -45.38
C ASP A 48 17.13 -6.25 -45.45
N PRO A 49 16.26 -7.26 -45.66
CA PRO A 49 16.71 -8.65 -45.74
C PRO A 49 17.67 -8.91 -46.92
N ALA A 50 17.82 -7.96 -47.86
CA ALA A 50 18.69 -8.12 -49.02
C ALA A 50 20.08 -7.47 -48.87
N HIS A 51 20.27 -6.43 -48.05
CA HIS A 51 21.56 -5.71 -47.93
C HIS A 51 21.79 -5.10 -46.53
N PRO A 52 22.53 -5.76 -45.62
CA PRO A 52 22.66 -5.37 -44.21
C PRO A 52 23.52 -4.11 -43.90
N ASP A 53 24.12 -3.45 -44.90
CA ASP A 53 25.18 -2.46 -44.66
C ASP A 53 24.84 -0.99 -45.02
N LYS A 54 23.58 -0.64 -45.33
CA LYS A 54 23.22 0.75 -45.62
C LYS A 54 21.97 1.25 -44.88
N TRP A 55 22.16 2.35 -44.15
CA TRP A 55 21.16 3.04 -43.35
C TRP A 55 20.54 4.19 -44.15
N LEU A 56 19.21 4.31 -44.14
CA LEU A 56 18.47 5.44 -44.70
C LEU A 56 17.64 6.10 -43.60
N TYR A 57 17.82 7.42 -43.42
CA TYR A 57 17.10 8.23 -42.43
C TYR A 57 15.91 8.94 -43.06
N LEU A 58 14.75 8.93 -42.38
CA LEU A 58 13.61 9.80 -42.66
C LEU A 58 13.03 10.34 -41.34
N THR A 59 13.07 11.67 -41.19
CA THR A 59 12.62 12.40 -40.00
C THR A 59 11.21 12.98 -40.20
N ASN A 60 10.42 13.02 -39.11
CA ASN A 60 9.49 14.11 -38.74
C ASN A 60 7.94 13.93 -38.81
N ARG A 61 7.36 12.72 -38.86
CA ARG A 61 5.87 12.55 -38.81
C ARG A 61 5.24 12.04 -37.51
N GLY A 62 5.98 11.41 -36.59
CA GLY A 62 5.40 10.78 -35.40
C GLY A 62 5.07 11.70 -34.20
N ARG A 63 5.36 13.00 -34.27
CA ARG A 63 5.26 13.90 -33.11
C ARG A 63 3.86 14.51 -32.93
N LEU A 64 3.16 14.79 -34.04
CA LEU A 64 1.84 15.43 -34.04
C LEU A 64 0.71 14.49 -33.56
N ASP A 65 0.73 13.22 -33.96
CA ASP A 65 -0.29 12.24 -33.55
C ASP A 65 -0.24 11.93 -32.05
N ARG A 66 0.95 12.04 -31.45
CA ARG A 66 1.16 11.79 -30.01
C ARG A 66 0.61 12.93 -29.16
N GLU A 67 0.75 14.18 -29.60
CA GLU A 67 0.21 15.36 -28.92
C GLU A 67 -1.33 15.39 -29.00
N LEU A 68 -1.91 15.07 -30.17
CA LEU A 68 -3.37 14.97 -30.34
C LEU A 68 -3.98 13.83 -29.52
N GLY A 69 -3.31 12.66 -29.46
CA GLY A 69 -3.76 11.54 -28.62
C GLY A 69 -3.76 11.84 -27.13
N VAL A 70 -2.79 12.64 -26.66
CA VAL A 70 -2.71 13.09 -25.25
C VAL A 70 -3.82 14.08 -24.91
N GLN A 71 -4.11 15.04 -25.80
CA GLN A 71 -5.19 16.00 -25.59
C GLN A 71 -6.57 15.33 -25.58
N LEU A 72 -6.79 14.37 -26.47
CA LEU A 72 -8.04 13.61 -26.51
C LEU A 72 -8.23 12.77 -25.24
N ALA A 73 -7.18 12.07 -24.82
CA ALA A 73 -7.21 11.33 -23.55
C ALA A 73 -7.50 12.28 -22.39
N ALA A 74 -6.78 13.40 -22.28
CA ALA A 74 -7.00 14.38 -21.22
C ALA A 74 -8.43 14.95 -21.22
N ALA A 75 -9.03 15.19 -22.39
CA ALA A 75 -10.43 15.61 -22.49
C ALA A 75 -11.39 14.55 -21.94
N GLU A 76 -11.21 13.27 -22.30
CA GLU A 76 -12.00 12.16 -21.75
C GLU A 76 -11.81 12.01 -20.23
N PHE A 77 -10.58 12.20 -19.74
CA PHE A 77 -10.27 12.20 -18.31
C PHE A 77 -11.01 13.31 -17.56
N ILE A 78 -11.03 14.51 -18.12
CA ILE A 78 -11.69 15.69 -17.57
C ILE A 78 -13.21 15.53 -17.59
N GLU A 79 -13.77 15.02 -18.68
CA GLU A 79 -15.21 14.77 -18.80
C GLU A 79 -15.68 13.73 -17.79
N PHE A 80 -14.95 12.61 -17.66
CA PHE A 80 -15.25 11.59 -16.66
C PHE A 80 -15.21 12.14 -15.22
N ALA A 81 -14.24 13.00 -14.92
CA ALA A 81 -14.13 13.64 -13.62
C ALA A 81 -15.30 14.58 -13.32
N LYS A 82 -15.73 15.37 -14.31
CA LYS A 82 -16.92 16.23 -14.22
C LYS A 82 -18.18 15.38 -13.98
N ASP A 83 -18.33 14.27 -14.71
CA ASP A 83 -19.45 13.33 -14.54
C ASP A 83 -19.47 12.71 -13.15
N MET A 84 -18.31 12.31 -12.62
CA MET A 84 -18.20 11.76 -11.27
C MET A 84 -18.52 12.79 -10.18
N ALA A 85 -18.03 14.02 -10.34
CA ALA A 85 -18.35 15.12 -9.45
C ALA A 85 -19.87 15.38 -9.44
N ALA A 86 -20.50 15.45 -10.60
CA ALA A 86 -21.95 15.64 -10.70
C ALA A 86 -22.74 14.46 -10.09
N TYR A 87 -22.29 13.22 -10.32
CA TYR A 87 -22.95 12.02 -9.77
C TYR A 87 -22.88 11.96 -8.24
N THR A 88 -21.73 12.34 -7.66
CA THR A 88 -21.55 12.41 -6.20
C THR A 88 -22.28 13.60 -5.58
N GLU A 89 -22.30 14.77 -6.25
CA GLU A 89 -23.12 15.92 -5.83
C GLU A 89 -24.62 15.58 -5.81
N ALA A 90 -25.09 14.73 -6.73
CA ALA A 90 -26.46 14.22 -6.76
C ALA A 90 -26.76 13.14 -5.69
N GLY A 91 -25.80 12.81 -4.83
CA GLY A 91 -25.96 11.79 -3.77
C GLY A 91 -25.78 10.35 -4.25
N GLY A 92 -25.29 10.15 -5.47
CA GLY A 92 -24.97 8.82 -6.00
C GLY A 92 -23.73 8.22 -5.35
N ASN A 93 -23.71 6.90 -5.20
CA ASN A 93 -22.53 6.17 -4.73
C ASN A 93 -21.72 5.67 -5.95
N PRO A 94 -20.52 6.21 -6.22
CA PRO A 94 -19.70 5.83 -7.38
C PRO A 94 -19.20 4.37 -7.31
N LEU A 95 -19.30 3.73 -6.15
CA LEU A 95 -18.94 2.33 -5.92
C LEU A 95 -20.12 1.37 -6.18
N ALA A 96 -21.24 1.85 -6.71
CA ALA A 96 -22.42 1.03 -6.99
C ALA A 96 -22.98 1.29 -8.41
N GLY A 97 -23.44 0.22 -9.06
CA GLY A 97 -24.18 0.31 -10.31
C GLY A 97 -23.33 0.69 -11.54
N PRO A 98 -23.92 1.28 -12.59
CA PRO A 98 -23.23 1.53 -13.86
C PRO A 98 -22.04 2.49 -13.74
N MET A 99 -22.02 3.35 -12.71
CA MET A 99 -20.88 4.24 -12.45
C MET A 99 -19.63 3.46 -11.99
N GLN A 100 -19.81 2.34 -11.29
CA GLN A 100 -18.70 1.49 -10.85
C GLN A 100 -17.96 0.89 -12.05
N GLN A 101 -18.67 0.43 -13.08
CA GLN A 101 -18.04 -0.12 -14.28
C GLN A 101 -17.21 0.94 -15.00
N ARG A 102 -17.78 2.13 -15.19
CA ARG A 102 -17.08 3.27 -15.80
C ARG A 102 -15.86 3.68 -14.98
N LEU A 103 -15.95 3.60 -13.65
CA LEU A 103 -14.84 3.83 -12.74
C LEU A 103 -13.73 2.78 -12.89
N MET A 104 -14.07 1.49 -13.03
CA MET A 104 -13.07 0.45 -13.27
C MET A 104 -12.37 0.61 -14.63
N GLU A 105 -13.12 0.92 -15.70
CA GLU A 105 -12.55 1.17 -17.03
C GLU A 105 -11.61 2.38 -17.01
N PHE A 106 -11.97 3.45 -16.29
CA PHE A 106 -11.12 4.60 -16.06
C PHE A 106 -9.83 4.24 -15.32
N MET A 107 -9.95 3.44 -14.25
CA MET A 107 -8.82 2.97 -13.46
C MET A 107 -7.84 2.14 -14.31
N ASP A 108 -8.34 1.22 -15.12
CA ASP A 108 -7.52 0.38 -16.00
C ASP A 108 -6.73 1.21 -17.01
N ARG A 109 -7.37 2.21 -17.63
CA ARG A 109 -6.69 3.15 -18.54
C ARG A 109 -5.59 3.95 -17.83
N MET A 110 -5.84 4.40 -16.60
CA MET A 110 -4.84 5.15 -15.83
C MET A 110 -3.62 4.30 -15.52
N MET A 111 -3.81 3.03 -15.16
CA MET A 111 -2.69 2.12 -14.92
C MET A 111 -1.91 1.75 -16.19
N ALA A 112 -2.47 1.95 -17.38
CA ALA A 112 -1.76 1.75 -18.64
C ALA A 112 -0.85 2.94 -19.04
N LEU A 113 -0.96 4.08 -18.36
CA LEU A 113 -0.18 5.28 -18.68
C LEU A 113 1.24 5.20 -18.12
N ASN A 114 2.22 5.64 -18.91
CA ASN A 114 3.59 5.83 -18.43
C ASN A 114 3.81 7.25 -17.84
N SER A 115 4.97 7.47 -17.20
CA SER A 115 5.30 8.75 -16.57
C SER A 115 5.21 9.97 -17.49
N ALA A 116 5.55 9.84 -18.78
CA ALA A 116 5.46 10.96 -19.73
C ALA A 116 4.00 11.29 -20.04
N GLN A 117 3.14 10.27 -20.17
CA GLN A 117 1.71 10.45 -20.38
C GLN A 117 1.02 11.04 -19.13
N PHE A 118 1.38 10.59 -17.93
CA PHE A 118 0.91 11.20 -16.69
C PHE A 118 1.32 12.67 -16.58
N LYS A 119 2.57 13.00 -16.92
CA LYS A 119 3.04 14.39 -16.90
C LYS A 119 2.25 15.26 -17.88
N ALA A 120 1.96 14.74 -19.07
CA ALA A 120 1.18 15.48 -20.06
C ALA A 120 -0.30 15.64 -19.63
N LEU A 121 -0.91 14.58 -19.09
CA LEU A 121 -2.25 14.64 -18.50
C LEU A 121 -2.35 15.70 -17.39
N ILE A 122 -1.37 15.72 -16.47
CA ILE A 122 -1.32 16.70 -15.38
C ILE A 122 -1.20 18.12 -15.93
N ALA A 123 -0.41 18.34 -16.99
CA ALA A 123 -0.28 19.65 -17.61
C ALA A 123 -1.59 20.12 -18.25
N GLU A 124 -2.30 19.23 -18.96
CA GLU A 124 -3.61 19.54 -19.56
C GLU A 124 -4.68 19.84 -18.49
N VAL A 125 -4.74 19.03 -17.43
CA VAL A 125 -5.68 19.26 -16.31
C VAL A 125 -5.33 20.57 -15.59
N ALA A 126 -4.06 20.87 -15.38
CA ALA A 126 -3.63 22.11 -14.74
C ALA A 126 -4.01 23.35 -15.57
N ALA A 127 -3.87 23.29 -16.89
CA ALA A 127 -4.19 24.37 -17.82
C ALA A 127 -5.69 24.58 -18.05
N ASN A 128 -6.54 23.62 -17.66
CA ASN A 128 -7.98 23.71 -17.90
C ASN A 128 -8.69 24.63 -16.88
N ASN A 129 -9.05 25.84 -17.33
CA ASN A 129 -9.71 26.85 -16.49
C ASN A 129 -11.21 26.62 -16.29
N GLU A 130 -11.82 25.64 -16.96
CA GLU A 130 -13.24 25.29 -16.76
C GLU A 130 -13.45 24.39 -15.53
N LEU A 131 -12.39 23.80 -15.00
CA LEU A 131 -12.44 22.96 -13.82
C LEU A 131 -12.45 23.82 -12.55
N LYS A 132 -13.33 23.47 -11.60
CA LYS A 132 -13.24 23.94 -10.21
C LYS A 132 -11.87 23.51 -9.65
N ASP A 133 -11.26 24.36 -8.83
CA ASP A 133 -9.91 24.09 -8.28
C ASP A 133 -9.85 22.80 -7.46
N GLU A 134 -10.93 22.47 -6.73
CA GLU A 134 -11.08 21.22 -5.99
C GLU A 134 -10.97 19.99 -6.92
N ILE A 135 -11.71 19.99 -8.03
CA ILE A 135 -11.69 18.89 -9.01
C ILE A 135 -10.32 18.80 -9.69
N ARG A 136 -9.72 19.96 -9.99
CA ARG A 136 -8.38 20.04 -10.59
C ARG A 136 -7.32 19.42 -9.69
N GLN A 137 -7.34 19.76 -8.40
CA GLN A 137 -6.42 19.22 -7.39
C GLN A 137 -6.63 17.73 -7.17
N ASP A 138 -7.88 17.29 -7.07
CA ASP A 138 -8.21 15.87 -6.91
C ASP A 138 -7.70 15.02 -8.08
N LEU A 139 -7.87 15.49 -9.32
CA LEU A 139 -7.42 14.76 -10.52
C LEU A 139 -5.90 14.70 -10.62
N ILE A 140 -5.21 15.81 -10.37
CA ILE A 140 -3.75 15.85 -10.41
C ILE A 140 -3.19 15.00 -9.28
N GLY A 141 -3.75 15.11 -8.07
CA GLY A 141 -3.36 14.29 -6.92
C GLY A 141 -3.53 12.80 -7.20
N PHE A 142 -4.70 12.39 -7.69
CA PHE A 142 -4.99 11.02 -8.08
C PHE A 142 -4.02 10.50 -9.18
N SER A 143 -3.72 11.33 -10.18
CA SER A 143 -2.77 10.98 -11.25
C SER A 143 -1.37 10.71 -10.70
N ILE A 144 -0.89 11.57 -9.79
CA ILE A 144 0.42 11.40 -9.15
C ILE A 144 0.44 10.15 -8.26
N MET A 145 -0.60 9.93 -7.46
CA MET A 145 -0.71 8.75 -6.58
C MET A 145 -0.76 7.45 -7.39
N THR A 146 -1.45 7.44 -8.54
CA THR A 146 -1.48 6.28 -9.43
C THR A 146 -0.09 6.00 -9.99
N LEU A 147 0.61 7.03 -10.47
CA LEU A 147 2.00 6.90 -10.93
C LEU A 147 2.94 6.40 -9.82
N ALA A 148 2.69 6.79 -8.56
CA ALA A 148 3.53 6.42 -7.44
C ALA A 148 3.59 4.91 -7.18
N ASN A 149 2.55 4.15 -7.57
CA ASN A 149 2.53 2.69 -7.41
C ASN A 149 3.63 1.99 -8.21
N GLU A 150 4.02 2.53 -9.37
CA GLU A 150 5.05 1.94 -10.23
C GLU A 150 6.34 2.76 -10.25
N GLN A 151 6.23 4.09 -10.16
CA GLN A 151 7.33 5.02 -10.31
C GLN A 151 7.30 6.10 -9.21
N PRO A 152 7.52 5.72 -7.95
CA PRO A 152 7.39 6.63 -6.81
C PRO A 152 8.34 7.84 -6.90
N HIS A 153 9.53 7.67 -7.46
CA HIS A 153 10.46 8.78 -7.73
C HIS A 153 9.93 9.78 -8.76
N ALA A 154 9.33 9.27 -9.84
CA ALA A 154 8.75 10.12 -10.87
C ALA A 154 7.54 10.88 -10.32
N ALA A 155 6.72 10.22 -9.50
CA ALA A 155 5.60 10.84 -8.80
C ALA A 155 6.07 11.97 -7.87
N LEU A 156 7.08 11.76 -7.03
CA LEU A 156 7.62 12.82 -6.15
C LEU A 156 8.23 13.99 -6.93
N ARG A 157 8.89 13.71 -8.06
CA ARG A 157 9.41 14.77 -8.93
C ARG A 157 8.27 15.60 -9.53
N ILE A 158 7.25 14.94 -10.08
CA ILE A 158 6.08 15.61 -10.66
C ILE A 158 5.32 16.38 -9.57
N PHE A 159 5.16 15.81 -8.37
CA PHE A 159 4.60 16.52 -7.22
C PHE A 159 5.37 17.81 -6.91
N GLY A 160 6.70 17.77 -6.92
CA GLY A 160 7.53 18.96 -6.75
C GLY A 160 7.29 20.01 -7.84
N GLU A 161 7.19 19.58 -9.10
CA GLU A 161 6.92 20.43 -10.27
C GLU A 161 5.50 21.03 -10.25
N SER A 162 4.52 20.32 -9.67
CA SER A 162 3.10 20.69 -9.62
C SER A 162 2.64 21.21 -8.26
N SER A 163 3.56 21.42 -7.31
CA SER A 163 3.25 21.80 -5.93
C SER A 163 2.38 23.06 -5.81
N GLY A 164 2.55 24.04 -6.71
CA GLY A 164 1.76 25.27 -6.75
C GLY A 164 0.28 25.07 -7.13
N VAL A 165 -0.11 23.89 -7.61
CA VAL A 165 -1.52 23.57 -7.92
C VAL A 165 -2.29 23.16 -6.67
N PHE A 166 -1.62 22.62 -5.65
CA PHE A 166 -2.25 22.17 -4.41
C PHE A 166 -2.43 23.35 -3.45
N THR A 167 -3.58 24.02 -3.53
CA THR A 167 -3.93 25.07 -2.56
C THR A 167 -4.48 24.47 -1.26
N ASP A 168 -5.00 23.24 -1.29
CA ASP A 168 -5.33 22.46 -0.10
C ASP A 168 -4.13 21.61 0.36
N ALA A 169 -3.60 21.97 1.53
CA ALA A 169 -2.49 21.25 2.16
C ALA A 169 -2.83 19.77 2.43
N GLN A 170 -4.10 19.41 2.65
CA GLN A 170 -4.49 18.02 2.89
C GLN A 170 -4.32 17.15 1.65
N VAL A 171 -4.67 17.66 0.47
CA VAL A 171 -4.50 16.94 -0.80
C VAL A 171 -3.00 16.78 -1.09
N GLY A 172 -2.23 17.86 -0.94
CA GLY A 172 -0.78 17.82 -1.12
C GLY A 172 -0.08 16.85 -0.15
N ALA A 173 -0.46 16.86 1.13
CA ALA A 173 0.06 15.96 2.15
C ALA A 173 -0.26 14.50 1.82
N ARG A 174 -1.48 14.18 1.35
CA ARG A 174 -1.84 12.83 0.94
C ARG A 174 -1.02 12.32 -0.24
N VAL A 175 -0.85 13.14 -1.27
CA VAL A 175 -0.04 12.79 -2.46
C VAL A 175 1.40 12.50 -2.04
N LEU A 176 1.96 13.35 -1.18
CA LEU A 176 3.31 13.17 -0.63
C LEU A 176 3.41 11.87 0.18
N ALA A 177 2.48 11.66 1.12
CA ALA A 177 2.42 10.48 1.99
C ALA A 177 2.36 9.18 1.19
N THR A 178 1.44 9.08 0.22
CA THR A 178 1.31 7.89 -0.62
C THR A 178 2.54 7.67 -1.47
N SER A 179 3.10 8.72 -2.07
CA SER A 179 4.30 8.57 -2.90
C SER A 179 5.50 8.07 -2.10
N LEU A 180 5.66 8.55 -0.88
CA LEU A 180 6.70 8.08 0.03
C LEU A 180 6.45 6.68 0.56
N ALA A 181 5.20 6.32 0.87
CA ALA A 181 4.84 4.96 1.26
C ALA A 181 5.12 3.96 0.13
N CYS A 182 4.72 4.26 -1.11
CA CYS A 182 5.01 3.43 -2.28
C CYS A 182 6.53 3.25 -2.47
N TRP A 183 7.32 4.31 -2.29
CA TRP A 183 8.78 4.19 -2.32
C TRP A 183 9.31 3.33 -1.17
N ALA A 184 8.82 3.56 0.05
CA ALA A 184 9.30 2.89 1.25
C ALA A 184 9.01 1.38 1.24
N LYS A 185 7.99 0.94 0.48
CA LYS A 185 7.71 -0.47 0.24
C LYS A 185 8.92 -1.19 -0.36
N ASP A 186 9.57 -0.59 -1.36
CA ASP A 186 10.65 -1.22 -2.12
C ASP A 186 12.06 -0.83 -1.64
N ASP A 187 12.26 0.45 -1.28
CA ASP A 187 13.51 0.99 -0.74
C ASP A 187 13.25 1.98 0.41
N PRO A 188 13.01 1.46 1.63
CA PRO A 188 12.69 2.29 2.79
C PRO A 188 13.85 3.19 3.23
N LEU A 189 15.10 2.82 2.95
CA LEU A 189 16.25 3.64 3.28
C LEU A 189 16.35 4.86 2.37
N ALA A 190 16.13 4.69 1.06
CA ALA A 190 16.16 5.80 0.13
C ALA A 190 14.97 6.76 0.35
N ALA A 191 13.77 6.23 0.64
CA ALA A 191 12.62 7.03 1.00
C ALA A 191 12.89 7.88 2.27
N LEU A 192 13.48 7.29 3.32
CA LEU A 192 13.88 8.00 4.54
C LEU A 192 14.91 9.10 4.25
N LYS A 193 15.93 8.81 3.42
CA LYS A 193 16.93 9.82 3.02
C LYS A 193 16.29 10.98 2.27
N TRP A 194 15.35 10.70 1.38
CA TRP A 194 14.62 11.74 0.67
C TRP A 194 13.82 12.61 1.63
N LEU A 195 13.08 11.99 2.57
CA LEU A 195 12.27 12.70 3.56
C LEU A 195 13.14 13.69 4.36
N ARG A 196 14.30 13.22 4.85
CA ARG A 196 15.27 14.04 5.61
C ARG A 196 15.83 15.20 4.79
N HIS A 197 16.14 14.96 3.52
CA HIS A 197 16.66 16.01 2.64
C HIS A 197 15.62 17.09 2.34
N HIS A 198 14.33 16.76 2.38
CA HIS A 198 13.25 17.67 1.99
C HIS A 198 12.36 18.12 3.16
N THR A 199 12.73 17.81 4.41
CA THR A 199 11.92 18.15 5.59
C THR A 199 11.67 19.65 5.70
N GLY A 200 12.69 20.49 5.41
CA GLY A 200 12.51 21.95 5.45
C GLY A 200 11.57 22.49 4.37
N LYS A 201 11.53 21.87 3.18
CA LYS A 201 10.69 22.32 2.07
C LYS A 201 9.23 21.90 2.23
N TYR A 202 8.99 20.72 2.80
CA TYR A 202 7.65 20.13 2.91
C TYR A 202 7.21 19.92 4.35
N ALA A 203 7.75 20.68 5.31
CA ALA A 203 7.47 20.51 6.75
C ALA A 203 5.96 20.49 7.07
N GLU A 204 5.17 21.36 6.45
CA GLU A 204 3.72 21.44 6.66
C GLU A 204 2.95 20.26 6.04
N LEU A 205 3.56 19.54 5.10
CA LEU A 205 2.95 18.40 4.41
C LEU A 205 3.39 17.05 4.97
N ILE A 206 4.52 17.01 5.70
CA ILE A 206 5.01 15.80 6.36
C ILE A 206 4.26 15.64 7.68
N THR A 207 3.18 14.89 7.60
CA THR A 207 2.29 14.58 8.74
C THR A 207 2.68 13.28 9.44
N GLU A 208 2.06 13.01 10.58
CA GLU A 208 2.14 11.69 11.24
C GLU A 208 1.68 10.57 10.29
N ASP A 209 0.64 10.78 9.50
CA ASP A 209 0.18 9.81 8.49
C ASP A 209 1.25 9.51 7.43
N THR A 210 2.06 10.50 7.08
CA THR A 210 3.19 10.31 6.13
C THR A 210 4.22 9.37 6.72
N LYS A 211 4.62 9.61 7.97
CA LYS A 211 5.60 8.78 8.67
C LYS A 211 5.07 7.37 8.90
N LEU A 212 3.84 7.26 9.38
CA LEU A 212 3.17 5.98 9.61
C LEU A 212 3.02 5.19 8.30
N GLY A 213 2.61 5.84 7.22
CA GLY A 213 2.50 5.21 5.90
C GLY A 213 3.83 4.61 5.42
N MET A 214 4.95 5.29 5.68
CA MET A 214 6.28 4.74 5.37
C MET A 214 6.62 3.50 6.21
N VAL A 215 6.31 3.50 7.51
CA VAL A 215 6.51 2.34 8.39
C VAL A 215 5.67 1.14 7.91
N SER A 216 4.37 1.36 7.69
CA SER A 216 3.43 0.33 7.26
C SER A 216 3.83 -0.27 5.91
N ALA A 217 4.22 0.56 4.94
CA ALA A 217 4.63 0.09 3.63
C ALA A 217 5.95 -0.70 3.69
N ALA A 218 6.93 -0.21 4.46
CA ALA A 218 8.20 -0.92 4.67
C ALA A 218 8.00 -2.27 5.36
N ALA A 219 7.01 -2.39 6.24
CA ALA A 219 6.74 -3.62 7.00
C ALA A 219 6.40 -4.82 6.12
N ILE A 220 5.82 -4.58 4.93
CA ILE A 220 5.39 -5.62 3.98
C ILE A 220 6.58 -6.50 3.54
N LEU A 221 7.72 -5.88 3.24
CA LEU A 221 8.92 -6.58 2.72
C LEU A 221 10.09 -6.55 3.71
N TYR A 222 10.15 -5.55 4.59
CA TYR A 222 11.30 -5.26 5.45
C TYR A 222 10.88 -5.00 6.91
N PRO A 223 10.21 -5.94 7.61
CA PRO A 223 9.68 -5.70 8.96
C PRO A 223 10.76 -5.30 9.98
N LYS A 224 11.96 -5.86 9.89
CA LYS A 224 13.11 -5.44 10.73
C LYS A 224 13.49 -3.97 10.50
N PHE A 225 13.39 -3.48 9.27
CA PHE A 225 13.66 -2.08 8.97
C PHE A 225 12.49 -1.19 9.38
N ALA A 226 11.25 -1.65 9.25
CA ALA A 226 10.06 -0.94 9.70
C ALA A 226 10.11 -0.64 11.21
N PHE A 227 10.50 -1.61 12.05
CA PHE A 227 10.73 -1.35 13.47
C PHE A 227 11.81 -0.28 13.73
N LYS A 228 12.89 -0.26 12.93
CA LYS A 228 13.89 0.80 13.02
C LYS A 228 13.34 2.16 12.62
N LEU A 229 12.50 2.21 11.59
CA LEU A 229 11.87 3.45 11.14
C LEU A 229 11.03 4.11 12.24
N ILE A 230 10.41 3.32 13.13
CA ILE A 230 9.63 3.86 14.25
C ILE A 230 10.50 4.78 15.13
N ALA A 231 11.74 4.38 15.42
CA ALA A 231 12.69 5.19 16.18
C ALA A 231 13.27 6.37 15.36
N GLU A 232 13.38 6.22 14.05
CA GLU A 232 14.03 7.20 13.16
C GLU A 232 13.10 8.34 12.68
N LEU A 233 11.77 8.15 12.80
CA LEU A 233 10.76 9.07 12.29
C LEU A 233 10.09 9.94 13.36
N ASP A 234 10.43 9.76 14.64
CA ASP A 234 9.87 10.53 15.78
C ASP A 234 8.34 10.59 15.72
N LEU A 235 7.71 9.41 15.82
CA LEU A 235 6.26 9.25 15.77
C LEU A 235 5.65 9.56 17.14
N ASN A 236 4.54 10.30 17.14
CA ASN A 236 3.80 10.63 18.35
C ASN A 236 3.16 9.38 18.98
N ASP A 237 2.72 8.44 18.14
CA ASP A 237 2.11 7.18 18.56
C ASP A 237 2.93 5.99 18.03
N ALA A 238 3.96 5.63 18.78
CA ALA A 238 4.80 4.47 18.48
C ALA A 238 4.02 3.15 18.56
N GLN A 239 2.97 3.05 19.38
CA GLN A 239 2.18 1.82 19.51
C GLN A 239 1.35 1.57 18.25
N HIS A 240 0.75 2.62 17.69
CA HIS A 240 0.04 2.51 16.43
C HIS A 240 0.96 2.08 15.27
N ALA A 241 2.19 2.59 15.25
CA ALA A 241 3.19 2.17 14.27
C ALA A 241 3.69 0.73 14.49
N ILE A 242 3.83 0.29 15.74
CA ILE A 242 4.12 -1.12 16.05
C ILE A 242 2.99 -2.02 15.54
N GLN A 243 1.74 -1.65 15.79
CA GLN A 243 0.58 -2.39 15.32
C GLN A 243 0.58 -2.51 13.80
N SER A 244 0.88 -1.43 13.07
CA SER A 244 0.90 -1.46 11.61
C SER A 244 1.97 -2.38 11.03
N VAL A 245 3.10 -2.55 11.73
CA VAL A 245 4.13 -3.55 11.36
C VAL A 245 3.60 -4.97 11.53
N VAL A 246 2.78 -5.22 12.55
CA VAL A 246 2.20 -6.54 12.83
C VAL A 246 1.09 -6.86 11.85
N ASP A 247 0.25 -5.88 11.53
CA ASP A 247 -0.86 -6.04 10.59
C ASP A 247 -0.37 -6.38 9.17
N ALA A 248 0.84 -5.96 8.80
CA ALA A 248 1.47 -6.33 7.53
C ALA A 248 1.91 -7.81 7.48
N ALA A 249 1.92 -8.52 8.61
CA ALA A 249 2.39 -9.90 8.72
C ALA A 249 1.29 -10.94 8.39
N ASP A 250 0.79 -10.89 7.16
CA ASP A 250 -0.38 -11.67 6.75
C ASP A 250 -0.14 -13.18 6.60
N THR A 251 1.09 -13.60 6.30
CA THR A 251 1.44 -15.01 6.07
C THR A 251 2.33 -15.58 7.18
N PRO A 252 2.39 -16.91 7.38
CA PRO A 252 3.32 -17.53 8.34
C PRO A 252 4.78 -17.09 8.14
N GLN A 253 5.21 -16.93 6.89
CA GLN A 253 6.57 -16.48 6.57
C GLN A 253 6.78 -15.02 7.01
N GLN A 254 5.82 -14.13 6.73
CA GLN A 254 5.90 -12.74 7.16
C GLN A 254 5.83 -12.63 8.69
N ARG A 255 5.00 -13.42 9.38
CA ARG A 255 4.99 -13.50 10.85
C ARG A 255 6.35 -13.91 11.43
N GLY A 256 7.03 -14.86 10.79
CA GLY A 256 8.41 -15.23 11.15
C GLY A 256 9.41 -14.07 10.97
N ALA A 257 9.29 -13.33 9.86
CA ALA A 257 10.13 -12.16 9.59
C ALA A 257 9.85 -11.00 10.59
N THR A 258 8.58 -10.76 10.92
CA THR A 258 8.15 -9.78 11.93
C THR A 258 8.63 -10.15 13.32
N LEU A 259 8.53 -11.42 13.73
CA LEU A 259 9.08 -11.91 15.01
C LEU A 259 10.60 -11.70 15.09
N ALA A 260 11.34 -11.99 14.01
CA ALA A 260 12.78 -11.73 13.97
C ALA A 260 13.09 -10.21 14.04
N GLY A 261 12.26 -9.38 13.41
CA GLY A 261 12.33 -7.92 13.51
C GLY A 261 12.08 -7.43 14.94
N LEU A 262 11.02 -7.92 15.59
CA LEU A 262 10.67 -7.60 16.97
C LEU A 262 11.82 -7.91 17.92
N ARG A 263 12.36 -9.14 17.87
CA ARG A 263 13.48 -9.55 18.75
C ARG A 263 14.68 -8.61 18.61
N ALA A 264 15.00 -8.22 17.37
CA ALA A 264 16.07 -7.27 17.12
C ALA A 264 15.75 -5.86 17.63
N TYR A 265 14.49 -5.44 17.58
CA TYR A 265 14.03 -4.13 18.07
C TYR A 265 13.99 -4.06 19.59
N LEU A 266 13.44 -5.07 20.27
CA LEU A 266 13.43 -5.16 21.73
C LEU A 266 14.85 -5.11 22.31
N ALA A 267 15.83 -5.73 21.64
CA ALA A 267 17.23 -5.65 22.03
C ALA A 267 17.84 -4.23 21.97
N THR A 268 17.16 -3.27 21.33
CA THR A 268 17.57 -1.85 21.28
C THR A 268 16.83 -0.98 22.30
N LEU A 269 15.77 -1.49 22.92
CA LEU A 269 15.00 -0.76 23.92
C LEU A 269 15.67 -0.90 25.30
N ASN A 270 16.00 0.23 25.92
CA ASN A 270 16.57 0.26 27.27
C ASN A 270 15.50 0.38 28.37
N ASP A 271 14.26 0.71 27.99
CA ASP A 271 13.12 0.82 28.89
C ASP A 271 12.37 -0.52 28.96
N ALA A 272 12.35 -1.12 30.15
CA ALA A 272 11.71 -2.40 30.40
C ALA A 272 10.19 -2.36 30.15
N ASN A 273 9.51 -1.28 30.54
CA ASN A 273 8.06 -1.14 30.35
C ASN A 273 7.72 -0.98 28.87
N ALA A 274 8.52 -0.19 28.15
CA ALA A 274 8.36 -0.05 26.70
C ALA A 274 8.60 -1.38 25.99
N SER A 275 9.65 -2.12 26.40
CA SER A 275 9.95 -3.45 25.86
C SER A 275 8.81 -4.45 26.10
N GLU A 276 8.27 -4.51 27.31
CA GLU A 276 7.16 -5.40 27.66
C GLU A 276 5.88 -5.04 26.91
N THR A 277 5.53 -3.75 26.86
CA THR A 277 4.35 -3.27 26.13
C THR A 277 4.46 -3.59 24.64
N THR A 278 5.61 -3.29 24.02
CA THR A 278 5.86 -3.61 22.61
C THR A 278 5.80 -5.12 22.36
N ALA A 279 6.39 -5.94 23.23
CA ALA A 279 6.32 -7.40 23.10
C ALA A 279 4.88 -7.88 23.16
N SER A 280 4.11 -7.44 24.16
CA SER A 280 2.70 -7.81 24.34
C SER A 280 1.85 -7.43 23.13
N THR A 281 1.93 -6.18 22.64
CA THR A 281 1.22 -5.71 21.44
C THR A 281 1.52 -6.60 20.23
N VAL A 282 2.80 -6.90 19.98
CA VAL A 282 3.18 -7.68 18.81
C VAL A 282 2.74 -9.14 18.92
N PHE A 283 2.92 -9.77 20.08
CA PHE A 283 2.48 -11.15 20.28
C PHE A 283 0.97 -11.30 20.20
N HIS A 284 0.21 -10.30 20.68
CA HIS A 284 -1.24 -10.26 20.52
C HIS A 284 -1.65 -10.24 19.04
N GLY A 285 -1.07 -9.35 18.23
CA GLY A 285 -1.37 -9.31 16.80
C GLY A 285 -0.91 -10.57 16.04
N LEU A 286 0.23 -11.17 16.40
CA LEU A 286 0.68 -12.43 15.81
C LEU A 286 -0.25 -13.61 16.17
N ALA A 287 -0.83 -13.61 17.38
CA ALA A 287 -1.82 -14.59 17.81
C ALA A 287 -3.12 -14.45 17.02
N LEU A 288 -3.64 -13.23 16.87
CA LEU A 288 -4.83 -12.96 16.05
C LEU A 288 -4.62 -13.38 14.59
N GLY A 289 -3.48 -13.03 13.99
CA GLY A 289 -3.13 -13.44 12.63
C GLY A 289 -3.03 -14.97 12.49
N SER A 290 -2.49 -15.64 13.50
CA SER A 290 -2.44 -17.11 13.55
C SER A 290 -3.82 -17.75 13.64
N MET A 291 -4.74 -17.17 14.42
CA MET A 291 -6.11 -17.67 14.53
C MET A 291 -6.88 -17.56 13.20
N ARG A 292 -6.64 -16.51 12.42
CA ARG A 292 -7.28 -16.29 11.11
C ARG A 292 -6.92 -17.36 10.08
N ASP A 293 -5.69 -17.91 10.16
CA ASP A 293 -5.19 -18.94 9.23
C ASP A 293 -5.62 -20.37 9.62
N GLY A 294 -6.23 -20.55 10.79
CA GLY A 294 -6.61 -21.84 11.34
C GLY A 294 -5.47 -22.58 12.04
N PHE A 295 -5.83 -23.58 12.85
CA PHE A 295 -4.91 -24.24 13.77
C PHE A 295 -3.74 -24.95 13.09
N GLU A 296 -3.96 -25.62 11.95
CA GLU A 296 -2.90 -26.35 11.24
C GLU A 296 -1.75 -25.43 10.84
N SER A 297 -2.07 -24.32 10.16
CA SER A 297 -1.08 -23.33 9.72
C SER A 297 -0.38 -22.68 10.92
N ALA A 298 -1.15 -22.32 11.94
CA ALA A 298 -0.62 -21.68 13.14
C ALA A 298 0.31 -22.59 13.95
N SER A 299 -0.07 -23.84 14.17
CA SER A 299 0.74 -24.82 14.94
C SER A 299 2.05 -25.15 14.23
N GLN A 300 2.04 -25.26 12.91
CA GLN A 300 3.27 -25.41 12.11
C GLN A 300 4.18 -24.19 12.24
N TRP A 301 3.63 -22.97 12.21
CA TRP A 301 4.41 -21.77 12.43
C TRP A 301 5.00 -21.73 13.86
N LEU A 302 4.18 -21.99 14.88
CA LEU A 302 4.61 -22.00 16.29
C LEU A 302 5.75 -22.99 16.56
N ALA A 303 5.68 -24.20 15.98
CA ALA A 303 6.74 -25.20 16.10
C ALA A 303 8.08 -24.71 15.52
N ASN A 304 8.03 -23.86 14.49
CA ASN A 304 9.22 -23.32 13.82
C ASN A 304 9.68 -21.97 14.38
N ALA A 305 8.79 -21.21 15.04
CA ALA A 305 9.06 -19.86 15.55
C ALA A 305 10.08 -19.84 16.70
N ARG A 306 10.28 -20.98 17.38
CA ARG A 306 11.20 -21.15 18.51
C ARG A 306 10.97 -20.05 19.56
N LEU A 307 9.74 -19.94 20.03
CA LEU A 307 9.38 -18.99 21.07
C LEU A 307 10.06 -19.39 22.38
N THR A 308 10.60 -18.41 23.09
CA THR A 308 11.00 -18.58 24.50
C THR A 308 9.75 -18.74 25.37
N PRO A 309 9.86 -19.25 26.61
CA PRO A 309 8.72 -19.38 27.50
C PRO A 309 7.93 -18.07 27.67
N ALA A 310 8.61 -16.94 27.88
CA ALA A 310 7.94 -15.64 28.01
C ALA A 310 7.25 -15.16 26.72
N GLU A 311 7.85 -15.43 25.55
CA GLU A 311 7.22 -15.12 24.26
C GLU A 311 6.00 -16.00 24.00
N LEU A 312 6.04 -17.26 24.43
CA LEU A 312 4.94 -18.21 24.32
C LEU A 312 3.76 -17.81 25.22
N GLU A 313 4.04 -17.35 26.44
CA GLU A 313 3.04 -16.80 27.35
C GLU A 313 2.36 -15.57 26.73
N ASN A 314 3.13 -14.59 26.26
CA ASN A 314 2.58 -13.41 25.58
C ASN A 314 1.77 -13.76 24.33
N PHE A 315 2.21 -14.75 23.56
CA PHE A 315 1.46 -15.23 22.40
C PHE A 315 0.12 -15.86 22.84
N ALA A 316 0.15 -16.72 23.86
CA ALA A 316 -1.04 -17.37 24.37
C ALA A 316 -2.01 -16.37 25.03
N ASP A 317 -1.51 -15.31 25.63
CA ASP A 317 -2.32 -14.18 26.11
C ASP A 317 -3.06 -13.47 24.98
N GLY A 318 -2.45 -13.46 23.79
CA GLY A 318 -3.04 -12.94 22.57
C GLY A 318 -4.15 -13.79 21.96
N LEU A 319 -4.26 -15.07 22.35
CA LEU A 319 -5.29 -15.94 21.84
C LEU A 319 -6.64 -15.58 22.47
N THR A 320 -7.54 -15.03 21.67
CA THR A 320 -8.90 -14.68 22.09
C THR A 320 -9.88 -15.79 21.72
N PRO A 321 -10.79 -16.20 22.62
CA PRO A 321 -11.84 -17.15 22.28
C PRO A 321 -12.68 -16.67 21.09
N GLN A 322 -12.79 -17.48 20.03
CA GLN A 322 -13.64 -17.14 18.88
C GLN A 322 -14.97 -17.90 18.93
N PRO A 323 -16.13 -17.22 18.88
CA PRO A 323 -17.46 -17.81 19.12
C PRO A 323 -17.86 -19.03 18.27
N LYS A 324 -17.18 -19.32 17.16
CA LYS A 324 -17.60 -20.34 16.16
C LYS A 324 -16.43 -21.04 15.46
N SER A 325 -15.24 -21.03 16.03
CA SER A 325 -14.11 -21.72 15.39
C SER A 325 -14.18 -23.23 15.63
N ALA A 326 -14.13 -24.01 14.54
CA ALA A 326 -13.99 -25.48 14.62
C ALA A 326 -12.67 -25.90 15.31
N ASP A 327 -11.72 -24.98 15.43
CA ASP A 327 -10.42 -25.22 16.04
C ASP A 327 -10.38 -24.95 17.54
N THR A 328 -11.46 -24.46 18.17
CA THR A 328 -11.48 -24.08 19.59
C THR A 328 -10.99 -25.22 20.51
N GLY A 329 -11.44 -26.45 20.28
CA GLY A 329 -10.98 -27.62 21.05
C GLY A 329 -9.49 -27.91 20.88
N ARG A 330 -8.95 -27.69 19.67
CA ARG A 330 -7.52 -27.89 19.38
C ARG A 330 -6.66 -26.82 20.06
N TRP A 331 -7.13 -25.58 20.09
CA TRP A 331 -6.47 -24.50 20.83
C TRP A 331 -6.47 -24.74 22.34
N ILE A 332 -7.56 -25.26 22.91
CA ILE A 332 -7.63 -25.67 24.33
C ILE A 332 -6.59 -26.76 24.64
N GLU A 333 -6.53 -27.81 23.81
CA GLU A 333 -5.55 -28.89 23.99
C GLU A 333 -4.11 -28.36 23.87
N TRP A 334 -3.86 -27.50 22.88
CA TRP A 334 -2.55 -26.88 22.70
C TRP A 334 -2.16 -26.02 23.91
N LEU A 335 -3.06 -25.19 24.44
CA LEU A 335 -2.80 -24.38 25.64
C LEU A 335 -2.44 -25.25 26.85
N GLY A 336 -3.13 -26.38 27.02
CA GLY A 336 -2.88 -27.33 28.12
C GLY A 336 -1.52 -28.03 28.04
N THR A 337 -0.93 -28.10 26.84
CA THR A 337 0.41 -28.71 26.64
C THR A 337 1.53 -27.68 26.55
N ALA A 338 1.23 -26.47 26.08
CA ALA A 338 2.20 -25.43 25.80
C ALA A 338 2.52 -24.55 27.02
N LEU A 339 1.58 -24.36 27.95
CA LEU A 339 1.74 -23.46 29.09
C LEU A 339 1.88 -24.20 30.43
N PRO A 340 2.46 -23.55 31.46
CA PRO A 340 2.39 -24.02 32.84
C PRO A 340 0.92 -24.22 33.29
N PRO A 341 0.61 -25.25 34.10
CA PRO A 341 -0.77 -25.61 34.44
C PRO A 341 -1.63 -24.45 34.96
N ALA A 342 -1.08 -23.62 35.85
CA ALA A 342 -1.81 -22.50 36.43
C ALA A 342 -2.27 -21.46 35.39
N GLN A 343 -1.43 -21.18 34.38
CA GLN A 343 -1.73 -20.23 33.31
C GLN A 343 -2.64 -20.87 32.25
N ALA A 344 -2.39 -22.15 31.93
CA ALA A 344 -3.22 -22.92 31.01
C ALA A 344 -4.68 -22.99 31.50
N ASP A 345 -4.90 -23.28 32.78
CA ASP A 345 -6.23 -23.43 33.38
C ASP A 345 -7.07 -22.14 33.26
N GLU A 346 -6.45 -20.98 33.47
CA GLU A 346 -7.11 -19.68 33.34
C GLU A 346 -7.56 -19.42 31.89
N LYS A 347 -6.66 -19.63 30.92
CA LYS A 347 -6.97 -19.43 29.49
C LYS A 347 -8.01 -20.41 28.98
N ILE A 348 -7.84 -21.70 29.31
CA ILE A 348 -8.77 -22.75 28.92
C ILE A 348 -10.17 -22.44 29.47
N ARG A 349 -10.28 -21.96 30.70
CA ARG A 349 -11.57 -21.56 31.27
C ARG A 349 -12.25 -20.47 30.46
N GLY A 350 -11.50 -19.45 30.01
CA GLY A 350 -12.02 -18.39 29.15
C GLY A 350 -12.52 -18.94 27.80
N PHE A 351 -11.74 -19.82 27.17
CA PHE A 351 -12.13 -20.49 25.92
C PHE A 351 -13.40 -21.33 26.09
N VAL A 352 -13.48 -22.14 27.15
CA VAL A 352 -14.64 -22.99 27.45
C VAL A 352 -15.87 -22.15 27.78
N SER A 353 -15.74 -21.06 28.55
CA SER A 353 -16.89 -20.21 28.88
C SER A 353 -17.48 -19.54 27.65
N THR A 354 -16.64 -19.01 26.75
CA THR A 354 -17.13 -18.38 25.52
C THR A 354 -17.73 -19.42 24.58
N TRP A 355 -17.12 -20.60 24.46
CA TRP A 355 -17.65 -21.65 23.61
C TRP A 355 -19.03 -22.13 24.11
N THR A 356 -19.16 -22.40 25.41
CA THR A 356 -20.43 -22.89 26.01
C THR A 356 -21.54 -21.84 26.02
N GLN A 357 -21.24 -20.56 26.25
CA GLN A 357 -22.23 -19.48 26.17
C GLN A 357 -22.84 -19.36 24.77
N ASN A 358 -22.03 -19.50 23.72
CA ASN A 358 -22.51 -19.38 22.34
C ASN A 358 -23.32 -20.59 21.87
N GLU A 359 -23.09 -21.79 22.43
CA GLU A 359 -23.89 -22.98 22.14
C GLU A 359 -25.23 -23.00 22.89
N CYS A 360 -25.33 -22.32 24.04
CA CYS A 360 -26.59 -22.20 24.78
C CYS A 360 -27.51 -21.07 24.27
N GLU A 361 -26.99 -20.13 23.49
CA GLU A 361 -27.75 -19.01 22.90
C GLU A 361 -28.22 -19.27 21.45
N ALA A 362 -27.89 -20.43 20.87
CA ALA A 362 -28.37 -20.93 19.57
C ALA A 362 -29.51 -21.94 19.73
#